data_AF-A0A9X5VBI1-F1
#
_entry.id   AF-A0A9X5VBI1-F1
#
_cell.length_a   1.000
_cell.length_b   1.000
_cell.length_c   1.000
_cell.angle_alpha   90.00
_cell.angle_beta   90.00
_cell.angle_gamma   90.00
#
_symmetry.space_group_name_H-M   'P 1'
#
loop_
_entity.id
_entity.type
_entity.pdbx_description
1 polymer ?
#
loop_
_entity_poly.entity_id
_entity_poly.type
_entity_poly.pdbx_seq_one_letter_code
_entity_poly.pdbx_strand_id
1 'polypeptide(L)'
;MMTDAERYHSFNSVKQSTNVLVSQWQKRWLTGFKYDASTIEFFPPKPFINLSSMQQAALLKNIRYVHHAVLASVFQMTPENKKVPFDVVDNLILEQLNHYNRKLGLCIYASALLYCLLREEFALDNKHLKYVQGFARTKPSKNYKLPSTGEGSDLMHTLHAFVLYQNSVIDTSTIQLEKYLDFSLKPPFVLGEQGYKEETFTYHGFKEYPQTPLKYAKNFAKEVGMTYKEWITHHQTQAKIFSQVKVH
;
A
#
# COMPACT_ATOMS: atom_id res chain seq x y z
N MET A 1 -18.66 -21.26 -9.56
CA MET A 1 -18.57 -19.91 -10.18
C MET A 1 -17.64 -19.07 -9.31
N MET A 2 -16.61 -18.44 -9.87
CA MET A 2 -15.76 -17.51 -9.11
C MET A 2 -16.52 -16.19 -8.85
N THR A 3 -16.42 -15.69 -7.62
CA THR A 3 -16.88 -14.35 -7.25
C THR A 3 -16.11 -13.27 -8.01
N ASP A 4 -16.64 -12.05 -8.08
CA ASP A 4 -15.95 -10.94 -8.74
C ASP A 4 -14.64 -10.56 -8.03
N ALA A 5 -14.57 -10.74 -6.71
CA ALA A 5 -13.35 -10.59 -5.93
C ALA A 5 -12.30 -11.65 -6.30
N GLU A 6 -12.71 -12.92 -6.48
CA GLU A 6 -11.81 -13.99 -6.94
C GLU A 6 -11.39 -13.81 -8.39
N ARG A 7 -12.28 -13.31 -9.27
CA ARG A 7 -11.93 -12.93 -10.64
C ARG A 7 -10.97 -11.75 -10.68
N TYR A 8 -11.14 -10.77 -9.81
CA TYR A 8 -10.21 -9.66 -9.69
C TYR A 8 -8.85 -10.11 -9.14
N HIS A 9 -8.83 -10.96 -8.10
CA HIS A 9 -7.61 -11.52 -7.56
C HIS A 9 -6.86 -12.37 -8.58
N SER A 10 -7.55 -13.29 -9.26
CA SER A 10 -6.94 -14.10 -10.31
C SER A 10 -6.45 -13.22 -11.45
N PHE A 11 -7.23 -12.24 -11.90
CA PHE A 11 -6.77 -11.30 -12.91
C PHE A 11 -5.51 -10.53 -12.49
N ASN A 12 -5.48 -10.03 -11.25
CA ASN A 12 -4.35 -9.33 -10.66
C ASN A 12 -3.22 -10.26 -10.23
N SER A 13 -3.24 -11.55 -10.59
CA SER A 13 -2.25 -12.49 -10.09
C SER A 13 -1.88 -13.50 -11.19
N VAL A 14 -1.96 -13.08 -12.44
CA VAL A 14 -1.82 -13.93 -13.63
C VAL A 14 -0.74 -13.37 -14.58
N LYS A 15 -0.18 -14.24 -15.43
CA LYS A 15 0.74 -13.86 -16.50
C LYS A 15 0.02 -12.92 -17.47
N GLN A 16 0.43 -11.66 -17.52
CA GLN A 16 -0.14 -10.65 -18.41
C GLN A 16 0.96 -9.83 -19.05
N SER A 17 0.68 -9.33 -20.26
CA SER A 17 1.52 -8.29 -20.85
C SER A 17 1.32 -6.98 -20.10
N THR A 18 2.38 -6.18 -20.02
CA THR A 18 2.38 -4.88 -19.34
C THR A 18 1.29 -3.93 -19.87
N ASN A 19 0.97 -3.99 -21.17
CA ASN A 19 -0.10 -3.19 -21.79
C ASN A 19 -1.50 -3.52 -21.23
N VAL A 20 -1.77 -4.80 -20.96
CA VAL A 20 -3.06 -5.23 -20.41
C VAL A 20 -3.20 -4.73 -18.97
N LEU A 21 -2.12 -4.80 -18.17
CA LEU A 21 -2.09 -4.27 -16.80
C LEU A 21 -2.35 -2.76 -16.78
N VAL A 22 -1.67 -2.00 -17.64
CA VAL A 22 -1.83 -0.54 -17.76
C VAL A 22 -3.26 -0.15 -18.10
N SER A 23 -3.89 -0.81 -19.08
CA SER A 23 -5.28 -0.55 -19.46
C SER A 23 -6.25 -0.79 -18.30
N GLN A 24 -6.00 -1.81 -17.49
CA GLN A 24 -6.88 -2.17 -16.38
C GLN A 24 -6.72 -1.24 -15.19
N TRP A 25 -5.50 -0.78 -14.89
CA TRP A 25 -5.30 0.30 -13.92
C TRP A 25 -6.07 1.54 -14.31
N GLN A 26 -5.93 1.99 -15.56
CA GLN A 26 -6.60 3.20 -16.04
C GLN A 26 -8.12 3.13 -15.94
N LYS A 27 -8.71 1.93 -16.03
CA LYS A 27 -10.16 1.73 -15.88
C LYS A 27 -10.63 1.72 -14.42
N ARG A 28 -9.76 1.36 -13.48
CA ARG A 28 -10.15 1.04 -12.11
C ARG A 28 -9.70 2.08 -11.10
N TRP A 29 -8.55 2.71 -11.33
CA TRP A 29 -7.90 3.60 -10.38
C TRP A 29 -7.91 5.05 -10.89
N LEU A 30 -7.86 6.01 -9.97
CA LEU A 30 -7.67 7.40 -10.32
C LEU A 30 -6.23 7.56 -10.82
N THR A 31 -6.09 7.96 -12.08
CA THR A 31 -4.78 8.24 -12.69
C THR A 31 -4.59 9.73 -12.82
N GLY A 32 -3.40 10.24 -12.49
CA GLY A 32 -3.07 11.66 -12.64
C GLY A 32 -2.80 12.06 -14.08
N PHE A 33 -2.44 11.09 -14.93
CA PHE A 33 -2.10 11.27 -16.33
C PHE A 33 -2.32 9.96 -17.12
N LYS A 34 -2.27 10.05 -18.44
CA LYS A 34 -2.37 8.89 -19.31
C LYS A 34 -1.08 8.06 -19.23
N TYR A 35 -1.15 6.92 -18.57
CA TYR A 35 -0.06 5.94 -18.55
C TYR A 35 0.29 5.42 -19.94
N ASP A 36 1.59 5.18 -20.11
CA ASP A 36 2.21 4.50 -21.24
C ASP A 36 3.07 3.35 -20.69
N ALA A 37 2.87 2.13 -21.18
CA ALA A 37 3.63 0.97 -20.70
C ALA A 37 5.15 1.11 -20.94
N SER A 38 5.56 1.90 -21.94
CA SER A 38 6.98 2.17 -22.21
C SER A 38 7.64 3.05 -21.14
N THR A 39 6.86 3.77 -20.33
CA THR A 39 7.36 4.66 -19.29
C THR A 39 7.24 4.08 -17.88
N ILE A 40 7.04 2.76 -17.77
CA ILE A 40 7.03 2.09 -16.47
C ILE A 40 8.44 2.09 -15.90
N GLU A 41 8.56 2.61 -14.69
CA GLU A 41 9.82 2.63 -13.95
C GLU A 41 9.90 1.41 -13.03
N PHE A 42 11.08 0.81 -12.96
CA PHE A 42 11.44 -0.11 -11.89
C PHE A 42 11.91 0.69 -10.67
N PHE A 43 11.39 0.36 -9.49
CA PHE A 43 11.76 0.98 -8.22
C PHE A 43 12.56 -0.02 -7.38
N PRO A 44 13.89 -0.07 -7.55
CA PRO A 44 14.73 -0.88 -6.68
C PRO A 44 14.63 -0.36 -5.25
N PRO A 45 14.56 -1.23 -4.25
CA PRO A 45 14.57 -0.76 -2.88
C PRO A 45 15.93 -0.15 -2.54
N LYS A 46 15.91 1.00 -1.87
CA LYS A 46 17.08 1.81 -1.53
C LYS A 46 17.04 2.20 -0.06
N PRO A 47 18.18 2.32 0.63
CA PRO A 47 18.20 2.71 2.03
C PRO A 47 17.72 4.15 2.17
N PHE A 48 17.15 4.53 3.31
CA PHE A 48 16.85 5.93 3.59
C PHE A 48 18.16 6.69 3.81
N ILE A 49 18.28 7.90 3.25
CA ILE A 49 19.52 8.68 3.26
C ILE A 49 19.29 10.00 4.02
N ASN A 50 20.16 10.30 4.99
CA ASN A 50 20.21 11.61 5.69
C ASN A 50 18.93 12.02 6.46
N LEU A 51 18.31 11.11 7.22
CA LEU A 51 17.23 11.48 8.13
C LEU A 51 17.78 11.85 9.51
N SER A 52 17.35 13.00 10.03
CA SER A 52 17.54 13.30 11.46
C SER A 52 16.78 12.30 12.33
N SER A 53 17.19 12.11 13.58
CA SER A 53 16.51 11.21 14.53
C SER A 53 15.02 11.56 14.69
N MET A 54 14.68 12.85 14.67
CA MET A 54 13.30 13.31 14.74
C MET A 54 12.49 12.93 13.49
N GLN A 55 13.08 13.10 12.29
CA GLN A 55 12.44 12.66 11.04
C GLN A 55 12.27 11.14 11.00
N GLN A 56 13.27 10.39 11.44
CA GLN A 56 13.19 8.94 11.49
C GLN A 56 12.09 8.47 12.45
N ALA A 57 12.00 9.06 13.63
CA ALA A 57 10.97 8.71 14.62
C ALA A 57 9.56 8.99 14.09
N ALA A 58 9.32 10.17 13.52
CA ALA A 58 8.03 10.52 12.95
C ALA A 58 7.67 9.69 11.70
N LEU A 59 8.66 9.32 10.87
CA LEU A 59 8.46 8.44 9.72
C LEU A 59 8.02 7.05 10.19
N LEU A 60 8.77 6.45 11.11
CA LEU A 60 8.48 5.13 11.68
C LEU A 60 7.13 5.11 12.43
N LYS A 61 6.78 6.19 13.15
CA LYS A 61 5.49 6.34 13.82
C LYS A 61 4.34 6.16 12.84
N ASN A 62 4.34 6.92 11.74
CA ASN A 62 3.26 6.87 10.74
C ASN A 62 3.24 5.54 9.98
N ILE A 63 4.40 5.00 9.61
CA ILE A 63 4.50 3.69 8.97
C ILE A 63 3.89 2.60 9.85
N ARG A 64 4.29 2.54 11.13
CA ARG A 64 3.80 1.52 12.05
C ARG A 64 2.31 1.66 12.30
N TYR A 65 1.83 2.89 12.48
CA TYR A 65 0.40 3.16 12.62
C TYR A 65 -0.42 2.65 11.42
N VAL A 66 -0.04 3.06 10.20
CA VAL A 66 -0.75 2.65 8.98
C VAL A 66 -0.65 1.14 8.79
N HIS A 67 0.53 0.55 8.97
CA HIS A 67 0.73 -0.88 8.85
C HIS A 67 -0.12 -1.68 9.87
N HIS A 68 -0.18 -1.22 11.12
CA HIS A 68 -0.97 -1.87 12.15
C HIS A 68 -2.47 -1.84 11.84
N ALA A 69 -2.97 -0.71 11.33
CA ALA A 69 -4.35 -0.60 10.88
C ALA A 69 -4.63 -1.50 9.66
N VAL A 70 -3.67 -1.61 8.72
CA VAL A 70 -3.74 -2.56 7.61
C VAL A 70 -3.79 -4.00 8.09
N LEU A 71 -2.95 -4.40 9.06
CA LEU A 71 -2.98 -5.75 9.64
C LEU A 71 -4.33 -6.08 10.26
N ALA A 72 -4.90 -5.15 11.03
CA ALA A 72 -6.24 -5.32 11.59
C ALA A 72 -7.27 -5.61 10.48
N SER A 73 -7.20 -4.88 9.37
CA SER A 73 -8.12 -5.09 8.24
C SER A 73 -7.87 -6.39 7.47
N VAL A 74 -6.61 -6.76 7.25
CA VAL A 74 -6.23 -8.01 6.56
C VAL A 74 -6.65 -9.23 7.38
N PHE A 75 -6.52 -9.17 8.70
CA PHE A 75 -7.02 -10.20 9.61
C PHE A 75 -8.52 -10.10 9.88
N GLN A 76 -9.25 -9.25 9.13
CA GLN A 76 -10.70 -9.13 9.18
C GLN A 76 -11.23 -8.80 10.57
N MET A 77 -10.47 -7.98 11.31
CA MET A 77 -10.91 -7.44 12.58
C MET A 77 -12.12 -6.53 12.34
N THR A 78 -13.08 -6.57 13.24
CA THR A 78 -14.27 -5.70 13.30
C THR A 78 -14.34 -5.06 14.67
N PRO A 79 -15.14 -4.00 14.87
CA PRO A 79 -15.36 -3.41 16.20
C PRO A 79 -15.75 -4.44 17.27
N GLU A 80 -16.49 -5.48 16.89
CA GLU A 80 -17.02 -6.50 17.79
C GLU A 80 -16.01 -7.61 18.14
N ASN A 81 -15.07 -7.91 17.24
CA ASN A 81 -14.16 -9.04 17.39
C ASN A 81 -12.69 -8.64 17.66
N LYS A 82 -12.42 -7.33 17.72
CA LYS A 82 -11.10 -6.76 17.90
C LYS A 82 -10.45 -7.24 19.19
N LYS A 83 -9.19 -7.66 19.09
CA LYS A 83 -8.38 -8.13 20.23
C LYS A 83 -7.04 -7.41 20.23
N VAL A 84 -6.36 -7.42 21.37
CA VAL A 84 -4.95 -7.02 21.46
C VAL A 84 -4.15 -7.78 20.39
N PRO A 85 -3.26 -7.12 19.63
CA PRO A 85 -2.83 -5.71 19.77
C PRO A 85 -3.66 -4.69 18.98
N PHE A 86 -4.76 -5.09 18.36
CA PHE A 86 -5.53 -4.23 17.44
C PHE A 86 -6.49 -3.29 18.16
N ASP A 87 -6.77 -3.46 19.45
CA ASP A 87 -7.67 -2.63 20.28
C ASP A 87 -7.42 -1.11 20.16
N VAL A 88 -6.19 -0.71 19.82
CA VAL A 88 -5.79 0.69 19.57
C VAL A 88 -6.22 1.28 18.22
N VAL A 89 -6.69 0.48 17.25
CA VAL A 89 -7.11 0.97 15.92
C VAL A 89 -8.53 1.53 15.97
N ASP A 90 -8.74 2.83 15.79
CA ASP A 90 -10.09 3.41 15.81
C ASP A 90 -11.13 2.65 14.93
N ASN A 91 -12.37 2.50 15.44
CA ASN A 91 -13.41 1.69 14.80
C ASN A 91 -13.84 2.24 13.44
N LEU A 92 -14.00 3.56 13.34
CA LEU A 92 -14.35 4.23 12.08
C LEU A 92 -13.28 3.95 11.02
N ILE A 93 -12.00 4.06 11.40
CA ILE A 93 -10.88 3.77 10.51
C ILE A 93 -10.84 2.29 10.11
N LEU A 94 -11.08 1.37 11.05
CA LEU A 94 -11.10 -0.06 10.77
C LEU A 94 -12.20 -0.42 9.77
N GLU A 95 -13.41 0.12 9.94
CA GLU A 95 -14.52 -0.10 9.01
C GLU A 95 -14.20 0.41 7.59
N GLN A 96 -13.59 1.60 7.49
CA GLN A 96 -13.18 2.16 6.21
C GLN A 96 -12.09 1.30 5.55
N LEU A 97 -11.06 0.89 6.28
CA LEU A 97 -10.02 -0.02 5.77
C LEU A 97 -10.64 -1.35 5.31
N ASN A 98 -11.56 -1.93 6.08
CA ASN A 98 -12.27 -3.15 5.71
C ASN A 98 -13.10 -2.99 4.44
N HIS A 99 -13.73 -1.83 4.25
CA HIS A 99 -14.42 -1.51 3.00
C HIS A 99 -13.44 -1.55 1.80
N TYR A 100 -12.29 -0.89 1.91
CA TYR A 100 -11.28 -0.88 0.87
C TYR A 100 -10.59 -2.23 0.67
N ASN A 101 -10.44 -3.03 1.72
CA ASN A 101 -9.92 -4.39 1.63
C ASN A 101 -10.87 -5.28 0.80
N ARG A 102 -12.18 -5.25 1.08
CA ARG A 102 -13.18 -5.98 0.29
C ARG A 102 -13.25 -5.53 -1.17
N LYS A 103 -13.00 -4.24 -1.43
CA LYS A 103 -12.92 -3.65 -2.78
C LYS A 103 -11.56 -3.78 -3.45
N LEU A 104 -10.59 -4.44 -2.80
CA LEU A 104 -9.26 -4.71 -3.35
C LEU A 104 -8.49 -3.42 -3.67
N GLY A 105 -8.73 -2.38 -2.86
CA GLY A 105 -8.11 -1.06 -2.91
C GLY A 105 -7.44 -0.66 -1.60
N LEU A 106 -7.16 -1.60 -0.70
CA LEU A 106 -6.51 -1.32 0.59
C LEU A 106 -5.10 -0.74 0.42
N CYS A 107 -4.31 -1.20 -0.56
CA CYS A 107 -3.00 -0.62 -0.86
C CYS A 107 -3.09 0.84 -1.33
N ILE A 108 -4.14 1.20 -2.07
CA ILE A 108 -4.43 2.59 -2.46
C ILE A 108 -4.72 3.43 -1.22
N TYR A 109 -5.62 2.94 -0.35
CA TYR A 109 -5.98 3.64 0.87
C TYR A 109 -4.77 3.85 1.78
N ALA A 110 -4.04 2.78 2.08
CA ALA A 110 -2.88 2.81 2.96
C ALA A 110 -1.79 3.75 2.44
N SER A 111 -1.47 3.66 1.15
CA SER A 111 -0.40 4.48 0.55
C SER A 111 -0.81 5.95 0.37
N ALA A 112 -2.08 6.24 0.08
CA ALA A 112 -2.57 7.62 0.03
C ALA A 112 -2.65 8.25 1.44
N LEU A 113 -3.11 7.50 2.44
CA LEU A 113 -3.10 7.92 3.85
C LEU A 113 -1.68 8.22 4.31
N LEU A 114 -0.75 7.28 4.11
CA LEU A 114 0.64 7.46 4.49
C LEU A 114 1.27 8.67 3.80
N TYR A 115 1.04 8.83 2.49
CA TYR A 115 1.50 10.01 1.75
C TYR A 115 0.99 11.31 2.39
N CYS A 116 -0.30 11.39 2.73
CA CYS A 116 -0.87 12.60 3.35
C CYS A 116 -0.31 12.84 4.75
N LEU A 117 -0.18 11.80 5.59
CA LEU A 117 0.40 11.93 6.93
C LEU A 117 1.82 12.46 6.89
N LEU A 118 2.67 11.89 6.02
CA LEU A 118 4.06 12.32 5.87
C LEU A 118 4.16 13.74 5.30
N ARG A 119 3.29 14.10 4.35
CA ARG A 119 3.24 15.45 3.78
C ARG A 119 2.89 16.50 4.83
N GLU A 120 1.85 16.27 5.62
CA GLU A 120 1.39 17.22 6.63
C GLU A 120 2.37 17.33 7.82
N GLU A 121 2.97 16.22 8.26
CA GLU A 121 3.81 16.21 9.46
C GLU A 121 5.20 16.81 9.23
N PHE A 122 5.76 16.64 8.04
CA PHE A 122 7.12 17.06 7.73
C PHE A 122 7.17 18.29 6.82
N ALA A 123 6.01 18.81 6.39
CA ALA A 123 5.92 19.78 5.30
C ALA A 123 6.75 19.36 4.07
N LEU A 124 6.82 18.03 3.80
CA LEU A 124 7.69 17.52 2.74
C LEU A 124 7.27 18.11 1.41
N ASP A 125 8.27 18.63 0.70
CA ASP A 125 8.08 19.05 -0.66
C ASP A 125 7.73 17.83 -1.55
N ASN A 126 7.08 18.11 -2.67
CA ASN A 126 6.75 17.10 -3.65
C ASN A 126 7.99 16.51 -4.35
N LYS A 127 9.20 16.99 -4.04
CA LYS A 127 10.45 16.51 -4.64
C LYS A 127 10.87 15.19 -4.00
N HIS A 128 10.76 15.08 -2.68
CA HIS A 128 11.24 13.91 -1.94
C HIS A 128 10.16 12.86 -1.68
N LEU A 129 8.88 13.25 -1.62
CA LEU A 129 7.77 12.33 -1.37
C LEU A 129 6.97 12.09 -2.65
N LYS A 130 6.88 10.84 -3.10
CA LYS A 130 6.10 10.43 -4.27
C LYS A 130 5.10 9.35 -3.91
N TYR A 131 3.90 9.47 -4.48
CA TYR A 131 2.94 8.36 -4.51
C TYR A 131 3.16 7.59 -5.81
N VAL A 132 3.13 6.27 -5.75
CA VAL A 132 3.34 5.40 -6.92
C VAL A 132 2.16 4.45 -7.06
N GLN A 133 1.63 4.36 -8.27
CA GLN A 133 0.67 3.33 -8.67
C GLN A 133 1.34 2.44 -9.73
N GLY A 134 1.21 1.13 -9.56
CA GLY A 134 2.03 0.19 -10.31
C GLY A 134 1.70 -1.25 -9.97
N PHE A 135 2.64 -2.16 -10.19
CA PHE A 135 2.52 -3.55 -9.76
C PHE A 135 3.71 -3.97 -8.89
N ALA A 136 3.43 -4.91 -8.00
CA ALA A 136 4.45 -5.80 -7.48
C ALA A 136 4.60 -6.98 -8.45
N ARG A 137 5.82 -7.27 -8.88
CA ARG A 137 6.17 -8.45 -9.67
C ARG A 137 6.81 -9.48 -8.76
N THR A 138 6.24 -10.66 -8.68
CA THR A 138 6.59 -11.65 -7.65
C THR A 138 6.80 -13.03 -8.23
N LYS A 139 7.69 -13.83 -7.63
CA LYS A 139 7.75 -15.27 -7.88
C LYS A 139 6.76 -15.95 -6.94
N PRO A 140 5.76 -16.70 -7.44
CA PRO A 140 4.82 -17.40 -6.59
C PRO A 140 5.55 -18.37 -5.66
N SER A 141 5.05 -18.51 -4.44
CA SER A 141 5.49 -19.59 -3.55
C SER A 141 5.24 -20.95 -4.21
N LYS A 142 6.06 -21.96 -3.86
CA LYS A 142 5.93 -23.33 -4.40
C LYS A 142 4.55 -23.95 -4.15
N ASN A 143 3.84 -23.48 -3.13
CA ASN A 143 2.52 -23.96 -2.73
C ASN A 143 1.38 -23.24 -3.47
N TYR A 144 1.66 -22.16 -4.20
CA TYR A 144 0.65 -21.42 -4.95
C TYR A 144 0.54 -21.95 -6.38
N LYS A 145 -0.58 -22.60 -6.72
CA LYS A 145 -0.87 -23.04 -8.09
C LYS A 145 -1.40 -21.88 -8.91
N LEU A 146 -0.60 -21.40 -9.86
CA LEU A 146 -1.04 -20.39 -10.82
C LEU A 146 -2.16 -20.93 -11.71
N PRO A 147 -3.20 -20.14 -12.00
CA PRO A 147 -4.08 -20.42 -13.12
C PRO A 147 -3.28 -20.45 -14.43
N SER A 148 -3.37 -21.53 -15.21
CA SER A 148 -2.63 -21.69 -16.46
C SER A 148 -3.22 -20.81 -17.56
N THR A 149 -2.65 -19.64 -17.81
CA THR A 149 -3.14 -18.72 -18.86
C THR A 149 -2.14 -18.49 -20.00
N GLY A 150 -1.29 -19.48 -20.30
CA GLY A 150 -0.37 -19.41 -21.44
C GLY A 150 0.96 -18.70 -21.15
N GLU A 151 1.83 -18.76 -22.16
CA GLU A 151 3.28 -18.57 -22.09
C GLU A 151 3.73 -17.17 -21.64
N GLY A 152 4.81 -17.13 -20.85
CA GLY A 152 5.39 -15.95 -20.20
C GLY A 152 6.04 -16.33 -18.88
N SER A 153 7.00 -15.53 -18.37
CA SER A 153 7.84 -15.84 -17.20
C SER A 153 7.08 -16.39 -15.97
N ASP A 154 7.74 -17.17 -15.11
CA ASP A 154 7.22 -17.70 -13.83
C ASP A 154 6.92 -16.63 -12.75
N LEU A 155 6.53 -15.42 -13.18
CA LEU A 155 6.36 -14.25 -12.33
C LEU A 155 4.92 -13.73 -12.45
N MET A 156 4.33 -13.42 -11.30
CA MET A 156 3.01 -12.83 -11.12
C MET A 156 3.12 -11.31 -11.09
N HIS A 157 2.11 -10.61 -11.59
CA HIS A 157 2.02 -9.16 -11.50
C HIS A 157 0.75 -8.77 -10.74
N THR A 158 0.92 -8.14 -9.58
CA THR A 158 -0.19 -7.69 -8.73
C THR A 158 -0.28 -6.19 -8.70
N LEU A 159 -1.42 -5.63 -9.15
CA LEU A 159 -1.70 -4.20 -9.07
C LEU A 159 -1.52 -3.72 -7.62
N HIS A 160 -0.73 -2.66 -7.43
CA HIS A 160 -0.29 -2.21 -6.12
C HIS A 160 0.00 -0.71 -6.08
N ALA A 161 -0.07 -0.13 -4.89
CA ALA A 161 0.27 1.27 -4.66
C ALA A 161 1.18 1.39 -3.43
N PHE A 162 2.19 2.25 -3.51
CA PHE A 162 3.19 2.44 -2.46
C PHE A 162 3.70 3.88 -2.47
N VAL A 163 4.51 4.23 -1.48
CA VAL A 163 5.11 5.56 -1.33
C VAL A 163 6.61 5.47 -1.56
N LEU A 164 7.18 6.47 -2.21
CA LEU A 164 8.63 6.70 -2.21
C LEU A 164 8.95 7.89 -1.32
N TYR A 165 9.94 7.73 -0.46
CA TYR A 165 10.56 8.84 0.24
C TYR A 165 12.05 8.86 -0.04
N GLN A 166 12.55 9.93 -0.66
CA GLN A 166 13.93 10.04 -1.16
C GLN A 166 14.36 8.85 -2.06
N ASN A 167 13.41 8.34 -2.86
CA ASN A 167 13.55 7.14 -3.70
C ASN A 167 13.61 5.80 -2.96
N SER A 168 13.50 5.78 -1.63
CA SER A 168 13.31 4.56 -0.85
C SER A 168 11.85 4.14 -0.88
N VAL A 169 11.57 2.87 -1.14
CA VAL A 169 10.22 2.32 -1.14
C VAL A 169 9.70 2.19 0.30
N ILE A 170 8.47 2.64 0.52
CA ILE A 170 7.70 2.40 1.72
C ILE A 170 6.38 1.75 1.31
N ASP A 171 6.15 0.52 1.75
CA ASP A 171 4.89 -0.17 1.56
C ASP A 171 4.41 -0.83 2.85
N THR A 172 3.37 -0.27 3.43
CA THR A 172 2.71 -0.77 4.65
C THR A 172 1.67 -1.85 4.36
N SER A 173 1.42 -2.16 3.09
CA SER A 173 0.37 -3.07 2.62
C SER A 173 0.89 -4.35 1.97
N THR A 174 2.20 -4.62 2.04
CA THR A 174 2.83 -5.80 1.43
C THR A 174 2.25 -7.11 1.95
N ILE A 175 1.80 -7.14 3.21
CA ILE A 175 1.13 -8.30 3.82
C ILE A 175 -0.08 -8.79 3.00
N GLN A 176 -0.74 -7.92 2.22
CA GLN A 176 -1.82 -8.34 1.31
C GLN A 176 -1.35 -9.35 0.24
N LEU A 177 -0.04 -9.39 -0.02
CA LEU A 177 0.60 -10.26 -0.99
C LEU A 177 1.11 -11.58 -0.38
N GLU A 178 0.94 -11.79 0.92
CA GLU A 178 1.49 -12.95 1.65
C GLU A 178 1.05 -14.29 1.06
N LYS A 179 -0.20 -14.39 0.57
CA LYS A 179 -0.70 -15.61 -0.08
C LYS A 179 0.12 -16.03 -1.31
N TYR A 180 0.82 -15.08 -1.93
CA TYR A 180 1.58 -15.27 -3.17
C TYR A 180 3.09 -15.34 -2.94
N LEU A 181 3.56 -14.93 -1.76
CA LEU A 181 4.98 -14.77 -1.45
C LEU A 181 5.43 -15.82 -0.45
N ASP A 182 6.63 -16.36 -0.64
CA ASP A 182 7.35 -17.05 0.43
C ASP A 182 7.96 -15.99 1.35
N PHE A 183 7.22 -15.60 2.38
CA PHE A 183 7.59 -14.48 3.25
C PHE A 183 8.79 -14.87 4.13
N SER A 184 9.99 -14.53 3.65
CA SER A 184 11.20 -14.46 4.50
C SER A 184 11.40 -13.09 5.14
N LEU A 185 10.47 -12.14 4.90
CA LEU A 185 10.58 -10.77 5.39
C LEU A 185 9.92 -10.65 6.75
N LYS A 186 10.72 -10.42 7.78
CA LYS A 186 10.24 -9.98 9.09
C LYS A 186 10.76 -8.57 9.29
N PRO A 187 9.92 -7.54 9.44
CA PRO A 187 8.44 -7.51 9.52
C PRO A 187 7.73 -7.48 8.13
N PRO A 188 6.38 -7.66 8.06
CA PRO A 188 5.64 -7.81 6.80
C PRO A 188 5.28 -6.48 6.10
N PHE A 189 6.25 -5.58 6.01
CA PHE A 189 6.19 -4.33 5.27
C PHE A 189 7.55 -4.07 4.62
N VAL A 190 7.59 -3.31 3.53
CA VAL A 190 8.86 -2.91 2.90
C VAL A 190 9.27 -1.51 3.33
N LEU A 191 10.51 -1.39 3.81
CA LEU A 191 11.16 -0.12 4.17
C LEU A 191 12.56 -0.04 3.59
N GLY A 192 12.68 0.66 2.47
CA GLY A 192 13.92 0.68 1.71
C GLY A 192 14.39 -0.73 1.38
N GLU A 193 15.69 -1.02 1.51
CA GLU A 193 16.26 -2.34 1.25
C GLU A 193 15.79 -3.45 2.20
N GLN A 194 15.16 -3.10 3.32
CA GLN A 194 14.71 -4.10 4.30
C GLN A 194 13.60 -4.95 3.68
N GLY A 195 13.92 -6.24 3.57
CA GLY A 195 13.03 -7.24 3.03
C GLY A 195 12.96 -7.29 1.50
N TYR A 196 14.01 -6.87 0.80
CA TYR A 196 14.11 -7.10 -0.63
C TYR A 196 14.92 -8.34 -0.96
N LYS A 197 14.40 -9.16 -1.88
CA LYS A 197 15.13 -10.20 -2.60
C LYS A 197 14.75 -10.11 -4.07
N GLU A 198 15.64 -9.56 -4.89
CA GLU A 198 15.43 -9.20 -6.30
C GLU A 198 14.85 -10.34 -7.13
N GLU A 199 15.23 -11.58 -6.83
CA GLU A 199 14.76 -12.78 -7.52
C GLU A 199 13.29 -13.15 -7.22
N THR A 200 12.69 -12.57 -6.18
CA THR A 200 11.39 -12.97 -5.65
C THR A 200 10.33 -11.88 -5.69
N PHE A 201 10.73 -10.61 -5.67
CA PHE A 201 9.80 -9.51 -5.45
C PHE A 201 10.39 -8.19 -5.97
N THR A 202 9.67 -7.46 -6.81
CA THR A 202 10.10 -6.15 -7.35
C THR A 202 8.92 -5.20 -7.52
N TYR A 203 9.15 -3.89 -7.40
CA TYR A 203 8.13 -2.87 -7.61
C TYR A 203 8.34 -2.13 -8.92
N HIS A 204 7.26 -1.95 -9.68
CA HIS A 204 7.27 -1.23 -10.94
C HIS A 204 6.04 -0.33 -11.02
N GLY A 205 6.11 0.79 -11.74
CA GLY A 205 4.92 1.63 -11.92
C GLY A 205 5.23 3.06 -12.34
N PHE A 206 4.34 3.96 -11.94
CA PHE A 206 4.34 5.36 -12.31
C PHE A 206 4.34 6.25 -11.07
N LYS A 207 5.27 7.20 -11.01
CA LYS A 207 5.22 8.29 -10.03
C LYS A 207 4.04 9.19 -10.37
N GLU A 208 3.04 9.19 -9.51
CA GLU A 208 1.82 9.97 -9.66
C GLU A 208 2.04 11.46 -9.40
N TYR A 209 1.13 12.27 -9.92
CA TYR A 209 1.07 13.68 -9.54
C TYR A 209 0.64 13.83 -8.07
N PRO A 210 1.17 14.82 -7.33
CA PRO A 210 0.83 15.04 -5.92
C PRO A 210 -0.67 15.22 -5.64
N GLN A 211 -1.44 15.62 -6.65
CA GLN A 211 -2.89 15.78 -6.58
C GLN A 211 -3.64 14.45 -6.51
N THR A 212 -3.08 13.36 -7.06
CA THR A 212 -3.70 12.03 -7.09
C THR A 212 -3.96 11.48 -5.67
N PRO A 213 -2.95 11.32 -4.78
CA PRO A 213 -3.21 10.85 -3.41
C PRO A 213 -4.09 11.81 -2.60
N LEU A 214 -4.01 13.12 -2.84
CA LEU A 214 -4.91 14.09 -2.20
C LEU A 214 -6.37 13.91 -2.63
N LYS A 215 -6.62 13.58 -3.91
CA LYS A 215 -7.97 13.32 -4.42
C LYS A 215 -8.55 12.06 -3.79
N TYR A 216 -7.73 11.01 -3.63
CA TYR A 216 -8.09 9.83 -2.87
C TYR A 216 -8.47 10.17 -1.43
N ALA A 217 -7.59 10.87 -0.69
CA ALA A 217 -7.84 11.25 0.69
C ALA A 217 -9.12 12.10 0.86
N LYS A 218 -9.40 13.02 -0.07
CA LYS A 218 -10.66 13.79 -0.07
C LYS A 218 -11.89 12.91 -0.26
N ASN A 219 -11.82 11.90 -1.13
CA ASN A 219 -12.91 10.95 -1.31
C ASN A 219 -13.11 10.09 -0.06
N PHE A 220 -12.02 9.61 0.56
CA PHE A 220 -12.07 8.85 1.81
C PHE A 220 -12.70 9.67 2.92
N ALA A 221 -12.27 10.92 3.11
CA ALA A 221 -12.86 11.81 4.10
C ALA A 221 -14.37 12.00 3.88
N LYS A 222 -14.79 12.24 2.63
CA LYS A 222 -16.19 12.42 2.27
C LYS A 222 -17.06 11.20 2.58
N GLU A 223 -16.53 9.99 2.37
CA GLU A 223 -17.25 8.73 2.65
C GLU A 223 -17.63 8.57 4.12
N VAL A 224 -16.86 9.16 5.03
CA VAL A 224 -17.12 9.14 6.47
C VAL A 224 -17.67 10.48 6.98
N GLY A 225 -18.15 11.35 6.09
CA GLY A 225 -18.77 12.62 6.45
C GLY A 225 -17.79 13.68 6.98
N MET A 226 -16.50 13.54 6.72
CA MET A 226 -15.45 14.47 7.14
C MET A 226 -14.93 15.32 5.98
N THR A 227 -14.43 16.51 6.29
CA THR A 227 -13.50 17.23 5.41
C THR A 227 -12.13 16.56 5.40
N TYR A 228 -11.31 16.81 4.38
CA TYR A 228 -9.93 16.31 4.33
C TYR A 228 -9.12 16.68 5.60
N LYS A 229 -9.28 17.91 6.09
CA LYS A 229 -8.57 18.40 7.28
C LYS A 229 -8.98 17.63 8.53
N GLU A 230 -10.28 17.44 8.76
CA GLU A 230 -10.77 16.65 9.89
C GLU A 230 -10.27 15.20 9.82
N TRP A 231 -10.35 14.59 8.63
CA TRP A 231 -9.92 13.21 8.42
C TRP A 231 -8.42 13.02 8.67
N ILE A 232 -7.56 13.91 8.15
CA ILE A 232 -6.12 13.79 8.36
C ILE A 232 -5.73 14.10 9.82
N THR A 233 -6.38 15.08 10.46
CA THR A 233 -6.17 15.38 11.88
C THR A 233 -6.62 14.23 12.79
N HIS A 234 -7.72 13.53 12.45
CA HIS A 234 -8.14 12.32 13.14
C HIS A 234 -7.05 11.25 13.06
N HIS A 235 -6.56 10.95 11.85
CA HIS A 235 -5.47 9.98 11.66
C HIS A 235 -4.17 10.36 12.38
N GLN A 236 -3.77 11.64 12.36
CA GLN A 236 -2.60 12.12 13.11
C GLN A 236 -2.76 11.90 14.62
N THR A 237 -3.97 12.13 15.15
CA THR A 237 -4.30 11.89 16.55
C THR A 237 -4.20 10.40 16.88
N GLN A 238 -4.77 9.53 16.05
CA GLN A 238 -4.69 8.07 16.22
C GLN A 238 -3.25 7.56 16.12
N ALA A 239 -2.44 8.09 15.19
CA ALA A 239 -1.02 7.74 15.09
C ALA A 239 -0.24 8.13 16.35
N LYS A 240 -0.57 9.27 16.97
CA LYS A 240 0.02 9.70 18.25
C LYS A 240 -0.37 8.78 19.39
N ILE A 241 -1.65 8.42 19.51
CA ILE A 241 -2.14 7.46 20.52
C ILE A 241 -1.43 6.12 20.35
N PHE A 242 -1.40 5.57 19.13
CA PHE A 242 -0.71 4.33 18.81
C PHE A 242 0.76 4.33 19.25
N SER A 243 1.48 5.45 19.03
CA SER A 243 2.89 5.57 19.39
C SER A 243 3.19 5.52 20.89
N GLN A 244 2.19 5.76 21.73
CA GLN A 244 2.30 5.75 23.19
C GLN A 244 2.01 4.37 23.77
N VAL A 245 1.40 3.47 23.00
CA VAL A 245 1.09 2.11 23.44
C VAL A 245 2.29 1.21 23.16
N LYS A 246 2.73 0.46 24.18
CA LYS A 246 3.69 -0.63 23.99
C LYS A 246 2.97 -1.78 23.29
N VAL A 247 3.00 -1.78 21.97
CA VAL A 247 2.64 -2.96 21.18
C VAL A 247 3.83 -3.92 21.25
N HIS A 248 3.67 -4.99 22.03
CA HIS A 248 4.65 -6.05 22.22
C HIS A 248 4.74 -6.98 21.01
#